data_AF-B8GUW8-F1
#
_entry.id   AF-B8GUW8-F1
#
_cell.length_a   1.000
_cell.length_b   1.000
_cell.length_c   1.000
_cell.angle_alpha   90.00
_cell.angle_beta   90.00
_cell.angle_gamma   90.00
#
_symmetry.space_group_name_H-M   'P 1'
#
loop_
_entity.id
_entity.type
_entity.pdbx_description
1 polymer ?
#
loop_
_entity_poly.entity_id
_entity_poly.type
_entity_poly.pdbx_seq_one_letter_code
_entity_poly.pdbx_strand_id
1 'polypeptide(L)'
;MATDKRLIEDLNSLVDIRPDRKLPETPMRGPLAPGRGYAAGDEPPTTQGGGIASPLIEPDISAREYYESRLFTSSDGIFTLEVAPIRQLLMADANGAEVVFQFAEPEP
;
A
#
# COMPACT_ATOMS: atom_id res chain seq x y z
N MET A 1 59.95 -22.59 50.16
CA MET A 1 60.55 -23.56 49.23
C MET A 1 59.47 -23.94 48.21
N ALA A 2 59.34 -23.17 47.13
CA ALA A 2 58.28 -23.29 46.11
C ALA A 2 58.93 -23.44 44.72
N THR A 3 59.94 -24.31 44.64
CA THR A 3 60.91 -24.32 43.54
C THR A 3 60.77 -25.58 42.69
N ASP A 4 60.58 -26.75 43.31
CA ASP A 4 60.58 -28.04 42.60
C ASP A 4 59.38 -28.21 41.67
N LYS A 5 58.18 -27.79 42.10
CA LYS A 5 56.97 -27.91 41.27
C LYS A 5 57.06 -27.03 40.02
N ARG A 6 57.60 -25.82 40.14
CA ARG A 6 57.82 -24.91 39.01
C ARG A 6 58.84 -25.45 38.04
N LEU A 7 59.92 -26.04 38.56
CA LEU A 7 60.99 -26.61 37.73
C LEU A 7 60.49 -27.83 36.92
N ILE A 8 59.62 -28.65 37.52
CA ILE A 8 58.98 -29.78 36.83
C ILE A 8 57.98 -29.29 35.77
N GLU A 9 57.19 -28.24 36.07
CA GLU A 9 56.27 -27.64 35.10
C GLU A 9 57.02 -27.03 33.90
N ASP A 10 58.14 -26.33 34.15
CA ASP A 10 58.97 -25.76 33.09
C ASP A 10 59.64 -26.84 32.23
N LEU A 11 60.18 -27.91 32.83
CA LEU A 11 60.74 -29.03 32.08
C LEU A 11 59.69 -29.73 31.21
N ASN A 12 58.50 -29.98 31.75
CA ASN A 12 57.41 -30.58 30.97
C ASN A 12 56.98 -29.66 29.81
N SER A 13 57.05 -28.33 29.99
CA SER A 13 56.74 -27.37 28.93
C SER A 13 57.76 -27.36 27.77
N LEU A 14 59.00 -27.78 28.04
CA LEU A 14 60.07 -27.87 27.03
C LEU A 14 60.03 -29.19 26.26
N VAL A 15 59.56 -30.27 26.91
CA VAL A 15 59.39 -31.58 26.27
C VAL A 15 58.15 -31.60 25.39
N ASP A 16 57.04 -30.98 25.83
CA ASP A 16 55.85 -30.82 25.01
C ASP A 16 56.03 -29.63 24.05
N ILE A 17 56.58 -29.91 22.86
CA ILE A 17 56.56 -28.97 21.73
C ILE A 17 55.08 -28.66 21.43
N ARG A 18 54.59 -27.53 21.94
CA ARG A 18 53.24 -27.06 21.65
C ARG A 18 53.14 -26.88 20.14
N PRO A 19 52.17 -27.50 19.46
CA PRO A 19 52.03 -27.33 18.02
C PRO A 19 51.78 -25.86 17.74
N ASP A 20 52.59 -25.29 16.85
CA ASP A 20 52.48 -23.89 16.45
C ASP A 20 51.06 -23.63 15.96
N ARG A 21 50.29 -22.87 16.74
CA ARG A 21 48.89 -22.56 16.41
C ARG A 21 48.91 -21.53 15.28
N LYS A 22 48.88 -22.02 14.04
CA LYS A 22 48.71 -21.16 12.87
C LYS A 22 47.35 -20.48 12.94
N LEU A 23 47.32 -19.18 12.62
CA LEU A 23 46.06 -18.47 12.45
C LEU A 23 45.29 -19.08 11.27
N PRO A 24 43.94 -19.13 11.33
CA PRO A 24 43.14 -19.54 10.19
C PRO A 24 43.42 -18.61 9.00
N GLU A 25 43.73 -19.18 7.83
CA GLU A 25 43.84 -18.40 6.62
C GLU A 25 42.49 -17.79 6.28
N THR A 26 42.43 -16.46 6.27
CA THR A 26 41.25 -15.75 5.78
C THR A 26 41.31 -15.75 4.26
N PRO A 27 40.27 -16.19 3.53
CA PRO A 27 40.30 -16.15 2.08
C PRO A 27 40.50 -14.70 1.63
N MET A 28 41.39 -14.48 0.66
CA MET A 28 41.48 -13.19 -0.04
C MET A 28 40.11 -12.87 -0.61
N ARG A 29 39.47 -11.81 -0.10
CA ARG A 29 38.31 -11.22 -0.77
C ARG A 29 38.85 -10.58 -2.05
N GLY A 30 38.68 -11.28 -3.16
CA GLY A 30 38.88 -10.71 -4.49
C GLY A 30 38.00 -9.46 -4.68
N PRO A 31 38.25 -8.67 -5.74
CA PRO A 31 37.40 -7.54 -6.04
C PRO A 31 35.95 -8.00 -6.14
N LEU A 32 35.08 -7.37 -5.35
CA LEU A 32 33.65 -7.59 -5.46
C LEU A 32 33.24 -7.20 -6.89
N ALA A 33 32.60 -8.11 -7.62
CA ALA A 33 32.10 -7.80 -8.96
C ALA A 33 31.23 -6.53 -8.89
N PRO A 34 31.29 -5.64 -9.90
CA PRO A 34 30.50 -4.41 -9.88
C PRO A 34 29.02 -4.76 -9.83
N GLY A 35 28.41 -4.56 -8.67
CA GLY A 35 26.98 -4.67 -8.45
C GLY A 35 26.36 -3.27 -8.42
N ARG A 36 25.21 -3.09 -9.06
CA ARG A 36 24.37 -1.91 -8.81
C ARG A 36 23.69 -2.10 -7.46
N GLY A 37 23.85 -1.12 -6.57
CA GLY A 37 23.00 -1.05 -5.38
C GLY A 37 21.55 -0.90 -5.83
N TYR A 38 20.69 -1.84 -5.45
CA TYR A 38 19.25 -1.67 -5.53
C TYR A 38 18.75 -1.43 -4.11
N ALA A 39 17.86 -0.45 -3.94
CA ALA A 39 17.02 -0.44 -2.77
C ALA A 39 15.97 -1.53 -3.01
N ALA A 40 15.91 -2.53 -2.13
CA ALA A 40 14.67 -3.29 -1.96
C ALA A 40 13.67 -2.30 -1.37
N GLY A 41 13.08 -1.46 -2.23
CA GLY A 41 11.87 -0.74 -1.87
C GLY A 41 10.83 -1.82 -1.66
N ASP A 42 10.27 -1.88 -0.46
CA ASP A 42 9.01 -2.59 -0.27
C ASP A 42 8.10 -2.17 -1.42
N GLU A 43 7.59 -3.16 -2.16
CA GLU A 43 6.64 -2.90 -3.23
C GLU A 43 5.54 -2.02 -2.62
N PRO A 44 5.26 -0.83 -3.17
CA PRO A 44 4.22 0.01 -2.61
C PRO A 44 2.96 -0.85 -2.52
N PRO A 45 2.23 -0.84 -1.38
CA PRO A 45 1.05 -1.66 -1.25
C PRO A 45 0.21 -1.42 -2.50
N THR A 46 -0.19 -2.50 -3.17
CA THR A 46 -1.12 -2.41 -4.29
C THR A 46 -2.37 -1.75 -3.74
N THR A 47 -2.50 -0.44 -3.92
CA THR A 47 -3.75 0.24 -3.75
C THR A 47 -4.65 -0.36 -4.81
N GLN A 48 -5.45 -1.36 -4.45
CA GLN A 48 -6.63 -1.68 -5.21
C GLN A 48 -7.46 -0.40 -5.17
N GLY A 49 -7.28 0.44 -6.19
CA GLY A 49 -8.08 1.63 -6.36
C GLY A 49 -9.51 1.16 -6.58
N GLY A 50 -10.34 1.29 -5.55
CA GLY A 50 -11.78 1.19 -5.68
C GLY A 50 -12.25 2.42 -6.44
N GLY A 51 -12.73 2.22 -7.67
CA GLY A 51 -13.23 3.29 -8.52
C GLY A 51 -14.42 2.79 -9.33
N ILE A 52 -15.32 3.72 -9.64
CA ILE A 52 -16.43 3.47 -10.55
C ILE A 52 -15.89 3.59 -11.98
N ALA A 53 -16.12 2.58 -12.82
CA ALA A 53 -15.60 2.60 -14.19
C ALA A 53 -16.42 3.52 -15.09
N SER A 54 -15.77 4.51 -15.72
CA SER A 54 -16.43 5.40 -16.68
C SER A 54 -16.54 4.77 -18.07
N PRO A 55 -17.59 5.04 -18.85
CA PRO A 55 -18.72 5.94 -18.54
C PRO A 55 -19.77 5.31 -17.62
N LEU A 56 -20.55 6.16 -16.96
CA LEU A 56 -21.80 5.78 -16.33
C LEU A 56 -22.95 5.93 -17.34
N ILE A 57 -23.73 4.87 -17.50
CA ILE A 57 -24.88 4.84 -18.40
C ILE A 57 -26.13 4.61 -17.56
N GLU A 58 -27.18 5.38 -17.83
CA GLU A 58 -28.49 5.14 -17.24
C GLU A 58 -29.19 4.02 -18.03
N PRO A 59 -29.43 2.84 -17.43
CA PRO A 59 -29.99 1.71 -18.17
C PRO A 59 -31.50 1.84 -18.39
N ASP A 60 -32.21 2.48 -17.46
CA ASP A 60 -33.67 2.61 -17.50
C ASP A 60 -34.12 3.90 -16.81
N ILE A 61 -34.80 4.76 -17.59
CA ILE A 61 -35.38 6.02 -17.10
C ILE A 61 -36.52 5.79 -16.10
N SER A 62 -37.21 4.65 -16.18
CA SER A 62 -38.35 4.35 -15.31
C SER A 62 -37.94 4.03 -13.87
N ALA A 63 -36.65 3.72 -13.66
CA ALA A 63 -36.05 3.50 -12.34
C ALA A 63 -35.75 4.80 -11.58
N ARG A 64 -35.97 5.97 -12.20
CA ARG A 64 -35.86 7.26 -11.49
C ARG A 64 -36.98 7.42 -10.49
N GLU A 65 -36.61 7.84 -9.30
CA GLU A 65 -37.56 8.24 -8.28
C GLU A 65 -37.48 9.74 -8.08
N TYR A 66 -38.62 10.35 -7.77
CA TYR A 66 -38.77 11.80 -7.66
C TYR A 66 -39.31 12.18 -6.28
N TYR A 67 -38.96 13.38 -5.84
CA TYR A 67 -39.65 14.07 -4.76
C TYR A 67 -40.99 14.65 -5.27
N GLU A 68 -41.82 15.13 -4.34
CA GLU A 68 -43.05 15.87 -4.68
C GLU A 68 -42.74 17.09 -5.56
N SER A 69 -43.65 17.41 -6.48
CA SER A 69 -43.52 18.57 -7.36
C SER A 69 -43.44 19.87 -6.55
N ARG A 70 -42.54 20.77 -6.97
CA ARG A 70 -42.35 22.10 -6.37
C ARG A 70 -42.28 23.18 -7.44
N LEU A 71 -42.60 24.41 -7.04
CA LEU A 71 -42.49 25.58 -7.90
C LEU A 71 -41.12 26.25 -7.68
N PHE A 72 -40.31 26.31 -8.72
CA PHE A 72 -39.04 27.05 -8.74
C PHE A 72 -39.18 28.32 -9.55
N THR A 73 -38.92 29.46 -8.92
CA THR A 73 -38.86 30.75 -9.60
C THR A 73 -37.45 30.99 -10.10
N SER A 74 -37.32 31.41 -11.36
CA SER A 74 -36.04 31.77 -11.95
C SER A 74 -35.36 32.87 -11.15
N SER A 75 -34.03 32.94 -11.20
CA SER A 75 -33.26 33.94 -10.45
C SER A 75 -33.59 35.39 -10.82
N ASP A 76 -34.12 35.61 -12.03
CA ASP A 76 -34.58 36.91 -12.52
C ASP A 76 -36.06 37.20 -12.20
N GLY A 77 -36.79 36.24 -11.61
CA GLY A 77 -38.18 36.38 -11.21
C GLY A 77 -39.21 36.33 -12.34
N ILE A 78 -38.80 36.03 -13.58
CA ILE A 78 -39.69 36.12 -14.75
C ILE A 78 -40.52 34.84 -14.94
N PHE A 79 -39.96 33.67 -14.62
CA PHE A 79 -40.60 32.38 -14.85
C PHE A 79 -40.71 31.60 -13.55
N THR A 80 -41.81 30.88 -13.39
CA THR A 80 -41.98 29.87 -12.35
C THR A 80 -42.25 28.54 -13.03
N LEU A 81 -41.47 27.52 -12.69
CA LEU A 81 -41.56 26.18 -13.25
C LEU A 81 -42.01 25.20 -12.18
N GLU A 82 -42.99 24.38 -12.49
CA GLU A 82 -43.33 23.20 -11.70
C GLU A 82 -42.37 22.06 -12.08
N VAL A 83 -41.57 21.62 -11.11
CA VAL A 83 -40.54 20.59 -11.31
C VAL A 83 -40.68 19.54 -10.23
N ALA A 84 -40.67 18.27 -10.63
CA ALA A 84 -40.48 17.14 -9.74
C ALA A 84 -38.97 16.84 -9.66
N PRO A 85 -38.28 17.14 -8.54
CA PRO A 85 -36.84 16.93 -8.43
C PRO A 85 -36.50 15.43 -8.34
N ILE A 86 -35.39 15.01 -8.92
CA ILE A 86 -34.93 13.62 -8.82
C ILE A 86 -34.49 13.34 -7.39
N ARG A 87 -35.00 12.26 -6.81
CA ARG A 87 -34.62 11.69 -5.52
C ARG A 87 -33.55 10.63 -5.69
N GLN A 88 -33.73 9.74 -6.66
CA GLN A 88 -32.83 8.62 -6.90
C GLN A 88 -32.61 8.39 -8.39
N LEU A 89 -31.36 8.09 -8.76
CA LEU A 89 -30.96 7.71 -10.10
C LEU A 89 -30.10 6.45 -10.06
N LEU A 90 -30.48 5.44 -10.83
CA LEU A 90 -29.72 4.19 -11.00
C LEU A 90 -28.87 4.29 -12.27
N MET A 91 -27.58 3.99 -12.14
CA MET A 91 -26.59 3.99 -13.22
C MET A 91 -25.88 2.64 -13.27
N ALA A 92 -25.39 2.28 -14.45
CA ALA A 92 -24.47 1.17 -14.65
C ALA A 92 -23.10 1.72 -15.06
N ASP A 93 -22.04 1.22 -14.46
CA ASP A 93 -20.67 1.57 -14.82
C ASP A 93 -20.19 0.78 -16.07
N ALA A 94 -19.00 1.11 -16.58
CA ALA A 94 -18.47 0.44 -17.77
C ALA A 94 -18.19 -1.06 -17.60
N ASN A 95 -18.13 -1.55 -16.36
CA ASN A 95 -18.00 -2.96 -16.00
C ASN A 95 -19.37 -3.62 -15.72
N GLY A 96 -20.47 -2.89 -15.84
CA GLY A 96 -21.83 -3.35 -15.54
C GLY A 96 -22.18 -3.36 -14.06
N ALA A 97 -21.35 -2.76 -13.19
CA ALA A 97 -21.67 -2.60 -11.78
C ALA A 97 -22.74 -1.53 -11.58
N GLU A 98 -23.68 -1.80 -10.68
CA GLU A 98 -24.73 -0.85 -10.32
C GLU A 98 -24.17 0.27 -9.44
N VAL A 99 -24.56 1.50 -9.76
CA VAL A 99 -24.23 2.72 -9.02
C VAL A 99 -25.52 3.49 -8.78
N VAL A 100 -25.84 3.74 -7.51
CA VAL A 100 -27.06 4.46 -7.12
C VAL A 100 -26.68 5.85 -6.61
N PHE A 101 -27.26 6.88 -7.22
CA PHE A 101 -27.19 8.25 -6.72
C PHE A 101 -28.45 8.57 -5.93
N GLN A 102 -28.26 9.03 -4.69
CA GLN A 102 -29.31 9.54 -3.83
C GLN A 102 -29.09 11.04 -3.65
N PHE A 103 -30.08 11.83 -4.08
CA PHE A 103 -30.03 13.28 -4.00
C PHE A 103 -30.76 13.76 -2.75
N ALA A 104 -30.30 14.88 -2.21
CA ALA A 104 -31.04 15.58 -1.16
C ALA A 104 -32.28 16.26 -1.76
N GLU A 105 -33.30 16.46 -0.94
CA GLU A 105 -34.47 17.24 -1.34
C GLU A 105 -34.07 18.72 -1.47
N PRO A 106 -34.37 19.38 -2.61
CA PRO A 106 -33.98 20.76 -2.82
C PRO A 106 -34.85 21.75 -2.05
N GLU A 107 -34.20 22.72 -1.42
CA GLU A 107 -34.86 23.88 -0.80
C GLU A 107 -35.39 24.85 -1.88
N PRO A 108 -36.51 25.55 -1.61
CA PRO A 108 -37.13 26.51 -2.54
C PRO A 108 -36.33 27.81 -2.75
#